data_AF-A0A8K1FZJ1-F1
#
_entry.id   AF-A0A8K1FZJ1-F1
#
_cell.length_a   1.000
_cell.length_b   1.000
_cell.length_c   1.000
_cell.angle_alpha   90.00
_cell.angle_beta   90.00
_cell.angle_gamma   90.00
#
_symmetry.space_group_name_H-M   'P 1'
#
loop_
_entity.id
_entity.type
_entity.pdbx_description
1 polymer ?
#
loop_
_entity_poly.entity_id
_entity_poly.type
_entity_poly.pdbx_seq_one_letter_code
_entity_poly.pdbx_strand_id
1 'polypeptide(L)'
;MNPEEQIVTWLISLGVLNSPKKIVDDPEGFLKTSLKDGTVLCKLINRLLPGSAEKYCLEPKNEADCISNIEEFLKGCALLKVEVFDPHDLYTGDQFFKVLSTLTAVNKATEGFTLCFAVM
;
A
#
# COMPACT_ATOMS: atom_id res chain seq x y z
N MET A 1 10.49 -16.41 5.11
CA MET A 1 9.65 -15.37 5.74
C MET A 1 8.57 -15.02 4.74
N ASN A 2 7.31 -14.99 5.16
CA ASN A 2 6.18 -14.87 4.24
C ASN A 2 6.08 -13.40 3.74
N PRO A 3 6.08 -13.12 2.43
CA PRO A 3 6.08 -11.74 1.93
C PRO A 3 4.86 -10.94 2.39
N GLU A 4 3.70 -11.58 2.52
CA GLU A 4 2.46 -10.96 3.00
C GLU A 4 2.61 -10.46 4.44
N GLU A 5 3.16 -11.30 5.34
CA GLU A 5 3.40 -10.93 6.74
C GLU A 5 4.41 -9.79 6.88
N GLN A 6 5.45 -9.79 6.03
CA GLN A 6 6.43 -8.71 5.98
C GLN A 6 5.77 -7.39 5.59
N ILE A 7 4.93 -7.39 4.56
CA ILE A 7 4.19 -6.20 4.12
C ILE A 7 3.21 -5.74 5.21
N VAL A 8 2.47 -6.63 5.85
CA VAL A 8 1.60 -6.28 6.99
C VAL A 8 2.39 -5.56 8.08
N THR A 9 3.52 -6.15 8.48
CA THR A 9 4.39 -5.58 9.53
C THR A 9 4.95 -4.22 9.13
N TRP A 10 5.36 -4.07 7.87
CA TRP A 10 5.89 -2.83 7.32
C TRP A 10 4.85 -1.71 7.26
N LEU A 11 3.62 -2.02 6.81
CA LEU A 11 2.54 -1.03 6.79
C LEU A 11 2.15 -0.56 8.19
N ILE A 12 2.15 -1.46 9.17
CA ILE A 12 1.89 -1.13 10.58
C ILE A 12 3.03 -0.28 11.15
N SER A 13 4.29 -0.62 10.88
CA SER A 13 5.44 0.14 11.39
C SER A 13 5.51 1.56 10.84
N LEU A 14 5.02 1.78 9.62
CA LEU A 14 4.84 3.11 9.02
C LEU A 14 3.61 3.86 9.54
N GLY A 15 2.74 3.22 10.33
CA GLY A 15 1.53 3.81 10.90
C GLY A 15 0.40 4.05 9.90
N VAL A 16 0.48 3.48 8.70
CA VAL A 16 -0.53 3.66 7.64
C VAL A 16 -1.63 2.60 7.69
N LEU A 17 -1.34 1.46 8.33
CA LEU A 17 -2.27 0.37 8.56
C LEU A 17 -2.43 0.14 10.07
N ASN A 18 -3.67 -0.07 10.50
CA ASN A 18 -3.96 -0.36 11.90
C ASN A 18 -3.42 -1.74 12.29
N SER A 19 -2.83 -1.84 13.48
CA SER A 19 -2.45 -3.12 14.04
C SER A 19 -3.70 -4.00 14.23
N PRO A 20 -3.71 -5.24 13.70
CA PRO A 20 -4.85 -6.13 13.83
C PRO A 20 -5.07 -6.48 15.30
N LYS A 21 -6.34 -6.48 15.74
CA LYS A 21 -6.70 -6.77 17.14
C LYS A 21 -6.49 -8.24 17.54
N LYS A 22 -6.32 -9.12 16.54
CA LYS A 22 -6.11 -10.56 16.68
C LYS A 22 -4.95 -10.96 15.78
N ILE A 23 -4.41 -12.16 16.03
CA ILE A 23 -3.46 -12.81 15.12
C ILE A 23 -4.09 -12.88 13.72
N VAL A 24 -3.31 -12.56 12.69
CA VAL A 24 -3.76 -12.59 11.30
C VAL A 24 -3.55 -14.01 10.78
N ASP A 25 -4.62 -14.80 10.72
CA ASP A 25 -4.57 -16.18 10.24
C ASP A 25 -4.47 -16.26 8.69
N ASP A 26 -4.90 -15.20 7.99
CA ASP A 26 -4.80 -15.04 6.54
C ASP A 26 -4.27 -13.63 6.19
N PRO A 27 -2.94 -13.48 6.02
CA PRO A 27 -2.34 -12.18 5.74
C PRO A 27 -2.70 -11.66 4.34
N GLU A 28 -2.94 -12.54 3.36
CA GLU A 28 -3.33 -12.13 2.02
C GLU A 28 -4.73 -11.52 2.02
N GLY A 29 -5.72 -12.23 2.59
CA GLY A 29 -7.10 -11.73 2.69
C GLY A 29 -7.20 -10.45 3.51
N PHE A 30 -6.39 -10.33 4.57
CA PHE A 30 -6.29 -9.11 5.37
C PHE A 30 -5.76 -7.93 4.53
N LEU A 31 -4.69 -8.12 3.78
CA LEU A 31 -4.14 -7.07 2.91
C LEU A 31 -5.11 -6.71 1.79
N LYS A 32 -5.70 -7.69 1.10
CA LYS A 32 -6.73 -7.45 0.07
C LYS A 32 -7.83 -6.54 0.60
N THR A 33 -8.40 -6.88 1.75
CA THR A 33 -9.50 -6.10 2.35
C THR A 33 -9.04 -4.71 2.77
N SER A 34 -7.86 -4.60 3.39
CA SER A 34 -7.36 -3.34 3.95
C SER A 34 -6.87 -2.36 2.89
N LEU A 35 -6.41 -2.85 1.74
CA LEU A 35 -5.84 -2.03 0.67
C LEU A 35 -6.86 -1.71 -0.44
N LYS A 36 -7.98 -2.44 -0.50
CA LYS A 36 -8.99 -2.36 -1.59
C LYS A 36 -9.55 -0.95 -1.82
N ASP A 37 -9.68 -0.14 -0.79
CA ASP A 37 -10.21 1.23 -0.91
C ASP A 37 -9.16 2.27 -1.36
N GLY A 38 -7.89 1.85 -1.47
CA GLY A 38 -6.76 2.66 -1.89
C GLY A 38 -6.31 3.72 -0.87
N THR A 39 -7.00 3.93 0.24
CA THR A 39 -6.69 4.99 1.21
C THR A 39 -5.40 4.69 1.97
N VAL A 40 -5.19 3.43 2.37
CA VAL A 40 -3.95 2.96 3.03
C VAL A 40 -2.77 3.11 2.07
N LEU A 41 -2.96 2.82 0.78
CA LEU A 41 -1.94 2.98 -0.25
C LEU A 41 -1.56 4.45 -0.47
N CYS A 42 -2.54 5.35 -0.53
CA CYS A 42 -2.27 6.79 -0.63
C CYS A 42 -1.51 7.33 0.59
N LYS A 43 -1.88 6.89 1.80
CA LYS A 43 -1.13 7.21 3.04
C LYS A 43 0.29 6.68 2.99
N LEU A 44 0.48 5.45 2.50
CA LEU A 44 1.79 4.82 2.34
C LEU A 44 2.69 5.66 1.45
N ILE A 45 2.24 5.99 0.23
CA ILE A 45 3.12 6.72 -0.70
C ILE A 45 3.40 8.14 -0.21
N ASN A 46 2.45 8.81 0.44
CA ASN A 46 2.70 10.11 1.08
C ASN A 46 3.68 10.03 2.25
N ARG A 47 3.71 8.90 2.96
CA ARG A 47 4.70 8.69 4.04
C ARG A 47 6.11 8.50 3.48
N LEU A 48 6.23 7.81 2.35
CA LEU A 48 7.51 7.52 1.71
C LEU A 48 8.02 8.69 0.86
N LEU A 49 7.11 9.36 0.15
CA LEU A 49 7.34 10.48 -0.75
C LEU A 49 6.26 11.55 -0.48
N PRO A 50 6.52 12.51 0.44
CA PRO A 50 5.57 13.56 0.77
C PRO A 50 5.06 14.31 -0.46
N GLY A 51 3.74 14.44 -0.60
CA GLY A 51 3.08 15.13 -1.70
C GLY A 51 2.79 14.26 -2.93
N SER A 52 3.02 12.94 -2.88
CA SER A 52 2.76 12.06 -4.04
C SER A 52 1.28 11.77 -4.31
N ALA A 53 0.43 11.86 -3.28
CA ALA A 53 -1.01 11.62 -3.38
C ALA A 53 -1.77 12.70 -2.59
N GLU A 54 -1.80 13.93 -3.10
CA GLU A 54 -2.46 15.06 -2.40
C GLU A 54 -3.99 15.07 -2.52
N LYS A 55 -4.55 14.42 -3.55
CA LYS A 55 -5.97 14.52 -3.91
C LYS A 55 -6.66 13.16 -3.99
N TYR A 56 -6.49 12.34 -2.97
CA TYR A 56 -7.21 11.07 -2.86
C TYR A 56 -8.47 11.20 -1.99
N CYS A 57 -9.46 10.36 -2.27
CA CYS A 57 -10.72 10.29 -1.53
C CYS A 57 -10.50 9.61 -0.17
N LEU A 58 -10.74 10.32 0.93
CA LEU A 58 -10.58 9.79 2.29
C LEU A 58 -11.66 8.79 2.67
N GLU A 59 -12.87 8.95 2.12
CA GLU A 59 -14.03 8.11 2.40
C GLU A 59 -14.64 7.63 1.07
N PRO A 60 -13.96 6.74 0.34
CA PRO A 60 -14.43 6.25 -0.95
C PRO A 60 -15.74 5.47 -0.77
N LYS A 61 -16.79 5.86 -1.52
CA LYS A 61 -18.14 5.27 -1.40
C LYS A 61 -18.53 4.39 -2.58
N ASN A 62 -17.80 4.53 -3.67
CA ASN A 62 -18.06 3.83 -4.92
C ASN A 62 -16.75 3.30 -5.51
N GLU A 63 -16.88 2.44 -6.52
CA GLU A 63 -15.76 1.83 -7.21
C GLU A 63 -14.79 2.85 -7.82
N ALA A 64 -15.31 3.90 -8.45
CA ALA A 64 -14.47 4.92 -9.08
C ALA A 64 -13.59 5.66 -8.05
N ASP A 65 -14.11 5.93 -6.85
CA ASP A 65 -13.32 6.52 -5.76
C ASP A 65 -12.19 5.57 -5.32
N CYS A 66 -12.49 4.28 -5.14
CA CYS A 66 -11.49 3.27 -4.77
C CYS A 66 -10.40 3.14 -5.83
N ILE A 67 -10.79 3.02 -7.10
CA ILE A 67 -9.86 2.90 -8.23
C ILE A 67 -9.01 4.16 -8.35
N SER A 68 -9.60 5.35 -8.26
CA SER A 68 -8.86 6.62 -8.31
C SER A 68 -7.82 6.72 -7.20
N ASN A 69 -8.11 6.25 -5.99
CA ASN A 69 -7.14 6.20 -4.91
C ASN A 69 -5.97 5.26 -5.22
N ILE A 70 -6.27 4.07 -5.76
CA ILE A 70 -5.23 3.10 -6.14
C ILE A 70 -4.34 3.70 -7.23
N GLU A 71 -4.92 4.38 -8.23
CA GLU A 71 -4.17 5.06 -9.29
C GLU A 71 -3.23 6.15 -8.75
N GLU A 72 -3.66 6.95 -7.77
CA GLU A 72 -2.80 7.96 -7.13
C GLU A 72 -1.58 7.31 -6.47
N PHE A 73 -1.75 6.18 -5.79
CA PHE A 73 -0.63 5.41 -5.27
C PHE A 73 0.34 4.97 -6.37
N LEU A 74 -0.19 4.43 -7.47
CA LEU A 74 0.63 3.94 -8.58
C LEU A 74 1.43 5.06 -9.26
N LYS A 75 0.88 6.28 -9.34
CA LYS A 75 1.62 7.47 -9.84
C LYS A 75 2.86 7.75 -9.01
N GLY A 76 2.77 7.68 -7.69
CA GLY A 76 3.94 7.84 -6.82
C GLY A 76 4.91 6.67 -6.91
N CYS A 77 4.43 5.43 -7.09
CA CYS A 77 5.29 4.28 -7.35
C CYS A 77 6.10 4.43 -8.65
N ALA A 78 5.53 5.04 -9.69
CA ALA A 78 6.26 5.30 -10.93
C ALA A 78 7.49 6.22 -10.71
N LEU A 79 7.44 7.14 -9.75
CA LEU A 79 8.59 7.99 -9.37
C LEU A 79 9.71 7.16 -8.72
N LEU A 80 9.36 6.09 -8.02
CA LEU A 80 10.30 5.12 -7.45
C LEU A 80 10.85 4.13 -8.50
N LYS A 81 10.37 4.20 -9.74
CA LYS A 81 10.76 3.32 -10.86
C LYS A 81 10.55 1.83 -10.57
N VAL A 82 9.53 1.51 -9.78
CA VAL A 82 9.12 0.12 -9.51
C VAL A 82 8.06 -0.34 -10.51
N GLU A 83 7.97 -1.65 -10.72
CA GLU A 83 6.90 -2.23 -11.51
C GLU A 83 5.55 -2.07 -10.77
N VAL A 84 4.54 -1.61 -11.50
CA VAL A 84 3.19 -1.31 -10.99
C VAL A 84 2.19 -2.34 -11.49
N PHE A 85 1.11 -2.54 -10.73
CA PHE A 85 -0.01 -3.41 -11.07
C PHE A 85 -1.19 -2.62 -11.67
N ASP A 86 -2.22 -3.29 -12.19
CA ASP A 86 -3.45 -2.63 -12.64
C ASP A 86 -4.39 -2.37 -11.44
N PRO A 87 -4.99 -1.18 -11.26
CA PRO A 87 -5.89 -0.91 -10.13
C PRO A 87 -6.97 -1.99 -9.88
N HIS A 88 -7.48 -2.62 -10.94
CA HIS A 88 -8.48 -3.68 -10.82
C HIS A 88 -7.92 -4.96 -10.23
N ASP A 89 -6.63 -5.27 -10.44
CA ASP A 89 -5.95 -6.44 -9.87
C ASP A 89 -6.09 -6.48 -8.34
N LEU A 90 -6.10 -5.31 -7.70
CA LEU A 90 -6.35 -5.15 -6.26
C LEU A 90 -7.85 -5.07 -5.95
N TYR A 91 -8.60 -4.27 -6.70
CA TYR A 91 -10.00 -4.02 -6.37
C TYR A 91 -10.88 -5.27 -6.49
N THR A 92 -10.69 -6.09 -7.54
CA THR A 92 -11.35 -7.39 -7.70
C THR A 92 -10.67 -8.47 -6.85
N GLY A 93 -9.36 -8.36 -6.65
CA GLY A 93 -8.54 -9.28 -5.87
C GLY A 93 -8.01 -10.49 -6.66
N ASP A 94 -8.13 -10.48 -7.99
CA ASP A 94 -7.81 -11.61 -8.87
C ASP A 94 -6.30 -11.82 -9.09
N GLN A 95 -5.49 -10.76 -9.02
CA GLN A 95 -4.05 -10.79 -9.34
C GLN A 95 -3.21 -10.18 -8.22
N PHE A 96 -3.57 -10.50 -6.98
CA PHE A 96 -2.96 -9.89 -5.80
C PHE A 96 -1.45 -10.12 -5.65
N PHE A 97 -0.90 -11.19 -6.22
CA PHE A 97 0.55 -11.41 -6.22
C PHE A 97 1.32 -10.25 -6.90
N LYS A 98 0.72 -9.57 -7.88
CA LYS A 98 1.33 -8.37 -8.51
C LYS A 98 1.33 -7.20 -7.54
N VAL A 99 0.23 -6.99 -6.81
CA VAL A 99 0.13 -5.97 -5.75
C VAL A 99 1.21 -6.20 -4.70
N LEU A 100 1.36 -7.44 -4.25
CA LEU A 100 2.37 -7.80 -3.26
C LEU A 100 3.80 -7.60 -3.80
N SER A 101 4.02 -7.91 -5.08
CA SER A 101 5.31 -7.70 -5.75
C SER A 101 5.67 -6.21 -5.81
N THR A 102 4.72 -5.34 -6.21
CA THR A 102 4.90 -3.89 -6.21
C THR A 102 5.19 -3.35 -4.81
N LEU A 103 4.41 -3.75 -3.79
CA LEU A 103 4.65 -3.30 -2.40
C LEU A 103 6.02 -3.73 -1.89
N THR A 104 6.44 -4.95 -2.22
CA THR A 104 7.78 -5.45 -1.87
C THR A 104 8.88 -4.65 -2.55
N ALA A 105 8.70 -4.29 -3.83
CA ALA A 105 9.63 -3.44 -4.56
C ALA A 105 9.69 -2.02 -3.99
N VAL A 106 8.55 -1.42 -3.63
CA VAL A 106 8.47 -0.12 -2.96
C VAL A 106 9.20 -0.17 -1.62
N ASN A 107 8.94 -1.17 -0.79
CA ASN A 107 9.62 -1.33 0.49
C ASN A 107 11.14 -1.36 0.29
N LYS A 108 11.65 -2.23 -0.59
CA LYS A 108 13.08 -2.32 -0.90
C LYS A 108 13.68 -1.02 -1.44
N ALA A 109 12.98 -0.35 -2.36
CA ALA A 109 13.41 0.93 -2.90
C ALA A 109 13.48 2.04 -1.83
N THR A 110 12.74 1.87 -0.73
CA THR A 110 12.61 2.86 0.34
C THR A 110 13.27 2.45 1.67
N GLU A 111 13.88 1.27 1.74
CA GLU A 111 14.65 0.79 2.91
C GLU A 111 15.71 1.83 3.35
N GLY A 112 16.33 2.55 2.40
CA GLY A 112 17.28 3.63 2.69
C GLY A 112 16.66 4.92 3.25
N PHE A 113 15.39 5.20 2.95
CA PHE A 113 14.68 6.39 3.45
C PHE A 113 14.06 6.17 4.83
N THR A 114 13.65 4.93 5.12
CA THR A 114 12.98 4.57 6.38
C THR A 114 13.86 4.80 7.62
N LEU A 115 15.20 4.71 7.47
CA LEU A 115 16.16 5.05 8.53
C LEU A 115 16.08 6.51 8.98
N CYS A 116 15.65 7.46 8.14
CA CYS A 116 15.47 8.85 8.57
C CYS A 116 14.16 9.08 9.34
N PHE A 117 13.12 8.27 9.08
CA PHE A 117 11.83 8.40 9.78
C PHE A 117 11.82 7.77 11.17
N ALA A 118 12.73 6.83 11.45
CA ALA A 118 12.87 6.22 12.78
C ALA A 118 13.68 7.08 13.77
N VAL A 119 14.29 8.18 13.32
CA VAL A 119 15.18 9.05 14.12
C VAL A 119 14.57 10.43 14.39
N MET A 120 13.38 10.71 13.85
CA MET A 120 12.56 11.88 14.20
C MET A 120 11.43 11.48 15.14
#